data_AF-A0A3B8TS57-F1
#
_entry.id   AF-A0A3B8TS57-F1
#
_cell.length_a   1.000
_cell.length_b   1.000
_cell.length_c   1.000
_cell.angle_alpha   90.00
_cell.angle_beta   90.00
_cell.angle_gamma   90.00
#
_symmetry.space_group_name_H-M   'P 1'
#
loop_
_entity.id
_entity.type
_entity.pdbx_description
1 polymer ?
#
loop_
_entity_poly.entity_id
_entity_poly.type
_entity_poly.pdbx_seq_one_letter_code
_entity_poly.pdbx_strand_id
1 'polypeptide(L)'
;LCQAQRIDQATKYSGDQHQQRMFQTPIQQVNLVELPSLPVEDAFDAMELLGFPLINPFELIAGPTGPALLAKDLPNYIGKVVSVYGYLVTIKNTSTIHRDRMLFGTFLDREGRFIDTIHFPEITKRYPVTGLGIYRLAGKVTEEFGVISLEVSQCSPLPYVKDPRYST
;
A
#
# COMPACT_ATOMS: atom_id res chain seq x y z
N LEU A 1 -59.62 -9.47 3.28
CA LEU A 1 -59.78 -9.60 1.80
C LEU A 1 -58.45 -10.01 1.20
N CYS A 2 -58.50 -10.96 0.26
CA CYS A 2 -57.40 -11.65 -0.42
C CYS A 2 -56.66 -12.75 0.35
N GLN A 3 -57.21 -13.96 0.19
CA GLN A 3 -56.51 -15.24 0.18
C GLN A 3 -55.38 -15.24 -0.87
N ALA A 4 -54.32 -15.99 -0.57
CA ALA A 4 -53.66 -16.84 -1.56
C ALA A 4 -52.93 -17.99 -0.83
N GLN A 5 -53.63 -19.11 -0.67
CA GLN A 5 -52.97 -20.42 -0.56
C GLN A 5 -52.52 -20.81 -1.97
N ARG A 6 -51.31 -21.37 -2.13
CA ARG A 6 -51.08 -22.49 -3.06
C ARG A 6 -49.71 -23.15 -2.85
N ILE A 7 -49.79 -24.41 -2.40
CA ILE A 7 -49.06 -25.62 -2.80
C ILE A 7 -47.54 -25.57 -3.03
N ASP A 8 -46.82 -26.29 -2.17
CA ASP A 8 -45.73 -27.16 -2.60
C ASP A 8 -45.91 -28.55 -1.96
N GLN A 9 -46.45 -29.47 -2.76
CA GLN A 9 -46.45 -30.90 -2.46
C GLN A 9 -45.04 -31.43 -2.72
N ALA A 10 -44.25 -31.64 -1.67
CA ALA A 10 -43.05 -32.44 -1.76
C ALA A 10 -43.41 -33.92 -1.62
N THR A 11 -43.32 -34.62 -2.74
CA THR A 11 -43.49 -36.06 -2.92
C THR A 11 -42.69 -36.85 -1.88
N LYS A 12 -43.35 -37.72 -1.10
CA LYS A 12 -42.71 -38.67 -0.18
C LYS A 12 -41.94 -39.71 -0.99
N TYR A 13 -40.66 -39.47 -1.26
CA TYR A 13 -39.72 -40.52 -1.66
C TYR A 13 -39.31 -41.31 -0.41
N SER A 14 -39.83 -42.53 -0.29
CA SER A 14 -39.38 -43.52 0.69
C SER A 14 -38.06 -44.12 0.22
N GLY A 15 -36.99 -43.33 0.26
CA GLY A 15 -35.62 -43.82 0.08
C GLY A 15 -35.21 -44.63 1.30
N ASP A 16 -34.62 -45.81 1.05
CA ASP A 16 -34.16 -46.75 2.06
C ASP A 16 -33.28 -46.06 3.12
N GLN A 17 -33.81 -45.91 4.34
CA GLN A 17 -33.13 -45.18 5.42
C GLN A 17 -31.80 -45.81 5.82
N HIS A 18 -31.57 -47.07 5.42
CA HIS A 18 -30.32 -47.77 5.66
C HIS A 18 -29.16 -47.15 4.89
N GLN A 19 -29.40 -46.71 3.64
CA GLN A 19 -28.36 -46.12 2.79
C GLN A 19 -27.93 -44.73 3.28
N GLN A 20 -28.81 -43.98 3.96
CA GLN A 20 -28.47 -42.67 4.53
C GLN A 20 -27.60 -42.75 5.79
N ARG A 21 -27.48 -43.91 6.46
CA ARG A 21 -26.66 -44.06 7.68
C ARG A 21 -25.21 -44.44 7.39
N MET A 22 -24.94 -45.05 6.24
CA MET A 22 -23.59 -45.51 5.85
C MET A 22 -22.64 -44.37 5.41
N PHE A 23 -23.17 -43.17 5.18
CA PHE A 23 -22.41 -41.98 4.75
C PHE A 23 -22.51 -40.80 5.74
N GLN A 24 -22.95 -41.05 6.97
CA GLN A 24 -22.97 -40.02 8.02
C GLN A 24 -21.59 -39.94 8.67
N THR A 25 -20.73 -39.08 8.14
CA THR A 25 -19.49 -38.70 8.83
C THR A 25 -19.87 -37.77 9.98
N PRO A 26 -19.56 -38.11 11.25
CA PRO A 26 -19.75 -37.17 12.34
C PRO A 26 -18.94 -35.90 12.04
N ILE A 27 -19.55 -34.73 12.18
CA ILE A 27 -18.84 -33.46 12.04
C ILE A 27 -17.85 -33.39 13.20
N GLN A 28 -16.61 -33.78 12.93
CA GLN A 28 -15.54 -33.64 13.88
C GLN A 28 -15.17 -32.16 13.91
N GLN A 29 -15.37 -31.51 15.06
CA GLN A 29 -14.85 -30.16 15.27
C GLN A 29 -13.34 -30.25 15.32
N VAL A 30 -12.71 -30.02 14.16
CA VAL A 30 -11.27 -29.87 14.05
C VAL A 30 -10.94 -28.49 14.60
N ASN A 31 -10.18 -28.46 15.69
CA ASN A 31 -9.64 -27.21 16.20
C ASN A 31 -8.41 -26.90 15.35
N LEU A 32 -8.56 -26.01 14.36
CA LEU A 32 -7.43 -25.59 13.55
C LEU A 32 -6.44 -24.87 14.46
N VAL A 33 -5.21 -25.37 14.49
CA VAL A 33 -4.11 -24.66 15.14
C VAL A 33 -3.75 -23.45 14.27
N GLU A 34 -3.71 -22.27 14.88
CA GLU A 34 -3.18 -21.09 14.21
C GLU A 34 -1.68 -21.29 13.95
N LEU A 35 -1.29 -21.16 12.68
CA LEU A 35 0.11 -21.16 12.32
C LEU A 35 0.72 -19.82 12.77
N PRO A 36 1.84 -19.84 13.51
CA PRO A 36 2.49 -18.61 13.91
C PRO A 36 3.07 -17.92 12.67
N SER A 37 2.60 -16.72 12.35
CA SER A 37 3.24 -15.80 11.40
C SER A 37 3.74 -14.57 12.14
N LEU A 38 4.89 -14.04 11.73
CA LEU A 38 5.30 -12.71 12.17
C LEU A 38 4.60 -11.66 11.29
N PRO A 39 4.07 -10.57 11.85
CA PRO A 39 3.43 -9.51 11.05
C PRO A 39 4.33 -8.92 9.94
N VAL A 40 5.64 -8.95 10.15
CA VAL A 40 6.64 -8.52 9.15
C VAL A 40 6.76 -9.52 8.00
N GLU A 41 6.65 -10.82 8.27
CA GLU A 41 6.64 -11.86 7.23
C GLU A 41 5.39 -11.69 6.34
N ASP A 42 4.22 -11.52 6.96
CA ASP A 42 2.96 -11.30 6.25
C ASP A 42 3.01 -10.05 5.35
N ALA A 43 3.70 -9.00 5.80
CA ALA A 43 3.89 -7.78 5.01
C ALA A 43 4.80 -8.02 3.80
N PHE A 44 5.87 -8.79 3.94
CA PHE A 44 6.75 -9.15 2.83
C PHE A 44 6.09 -10.12 1.85
N ASP A 45 5.32 -11.10 2.35
CA ASP A 45 4.48 -11.98 1.52
C ASP A 45 3.50 -11.15 0.69
N ALA A 46 2.79 -10.20 1.31
CA ALA A 46 1.88 -9.30 0.60
C ALA A 46 2.59 -8.45 -0.45
N MET A 47 3.79 -7.93 -0.15
CA MET A 47 4.58 -7.18 -1.12
C MET A 47 5.03 -8.05 -2.31
N GLU A 48 5.38 -9.30 -2.07
CA GLU A 48 5.79 -10.24 -3.13
C GLU A 48 4.60 -10.66 -4.02
N LEU A 49 3.45 -10.93 -3.40
CA LEU A 49 2.25 -11.41 -4.09
C LEU A 49 1.44 -10.28 -4.77
N LEU A 50 1.33 -9.12 -4.11
CA LEU A 50 0.47 -8.01 -4.53
C LEU A 50 1.26 -6.79 -5.03
N GLY A 51 2.54 -6.67 -4.68
CA GLY A 51 3.37 -5.49 -4.98
C GLY A 51 3.27 -4.36 -3.95
N PHE A 52 2.50 -4.51 -2.87
CA PHE A 52 2.36 -3.52 -1.81
C PHE A 52 1.99 -4.18 -0.46
N PRO A 53 2.36 -3.57 0.69
CA PRO A 53 2.02 -4.12 2.00
C PRO A 53 0.57 -3.77 2.39
N LEU A 54 -0.04 -4.63 3.22
CA LEU A 54 -1.36 -4.39 3.83
C LEU A 54 -1.27 -3.63 5.16
N ILE A 55 -0.06 -3.39 5.65
CA ILE A 55 0.25 -2.57 6.81
C ILE A 55 0.82 -1.22 6.37
N ASN A 56 1.07 -0.34 7.33
CA ASN A 56 1.78 0.90 7.05
C ASN A 56 3.22 0.59 6.57
N PRO A 57 3.62 0.94 5.34
CA PRO A 57 4.93 0.58 4.80
C PRO A 57 6.09 1.15 5.62
N PHE A 58 5.87 2.28 6.32
CA PHE A 58 6.90 2.94 7.13
C PHE A 58 7.33 2.11 8.36
N GLU A 59 6.57 1.08 8.74
CA GLU A 59 6.96 0.13 9.80
C GLU A 59 8.08 -0.81 9.35
N LEU A 60 8.29 -0.96 8.04
CA LEU A 60 9.30 -1.85 7.45
C LEU A 60 10.67 -1.19 7.27
N ILE A 61 10.93 0.02 7.79
CA ILE A 61 12.20 0.73 7.57
C ILE A 61 13.30 0.20 8.50
N ALA A 62 14.49 -0.11 7.95
CA ALA A 62 15.59 -0.73 8.68
C ALA A 62 16.30 0.17 9.73
N GLY A 63 16.02 1.47 9.75
CA GLY A 63 16.79 2.44 10.53
C GLY A 63 15.96 3.57 11.11
N PRO A 64 16.54 4.33 12.07
CA PRO A 64 15.86 5.48 12.64
C PRO A 64 15.60 6.50 11.54
N THR A 65 14.38 7.00 11.53
CA THR A 65 13.98 8.07 10.63
C THR A 65 14.16 9.39 11.36
N GLY A 66 14.93 10.32 10.79
CA GLY A 66 15.06 11.68 11.32
C GLY A 66 13.74 12.45 11.27
N PRO A 67 13.68 13.66 11.84
CA PRO A 67 12.46 14.47 11.82
C PRO A 67 12.07 14.82 10.37
N ALA A 68 10.77 14.71 10.09
CA ALA A 68 10.19 15.04 8.80
C ALA A 68 8.75 15.53 8.99
N LEU A 69 8.30 16.40 8.09
CA LEU A 69 6.93 16.90 8.10
C LEU A 69 5.98 15.88 7.49
N LEU A 70 4.71 15.96 7.90
CA LEU A 70 3.61 15.23 7.28
C LEU A 70 2.95 16.07 6.20
N ALA A 71 2.17 15.44 5.32
CA ALA A 71 1.49 16.14 4.23
C ALA A 71 0.55 17.25 4.75
N LYS A 72 -0.10 17.01 5.89
CA LYS A 72 -0.99 17.98 6.56
C LYS A 72 -0.28 19.26 7.01
N ASP A 73 1.03 19.19 7.22
CA ASP A 73 1.82 20.32 7.71
C ASP A 73 2.31 21.19 6.56
N LEU A 74 2.47 20.64 5.36
CA LEU A 74 2.99 21.32 4.16
C LEU A 74 2.34 22.68 3.85
N PRO A 75 1.00 22.88 3.99
CA PRO A 75 0.37 24.19 3.78
C PRO A 75 1.02 25.32 4.61
N ASN A 76 1.56 25.02 5.79
CA ASN A 76 2.17 26.01 6.68
C ASN A 76 3.61 26.37 6.29
N TYR A 77 4.18 25.71 5.27
CA TYR A 77 5.58 25.82 4.86
C TYR A 77 5.75 26.23 3.39
N ILE A 78 4.71 26.79 2.76
CA ILE A 78 4.79 27.31 1.39
C ILE A 78 5.98 28.27 1.25
N GLY A 79 6.77 28.05 0.20
CA GLY A 79 8.00 28.81 -0.10
C GLY A 79 9.25 28.34 0.65
N LYS A 80 9.12 27.44 1.64
CA LYS A 80 10.25 26.94 2.45
C LYS A 80 10.73 25.57 1.96
N VAL A 81 12.00 25.28 2.22
CA VAL A 81 12.57 23.94 1.99
C VAL A 81 12.28 23.06 3.21
N VAL A 82 11.69 21.90 2.96
CA VAL A 82 11.30 20.93 4.00
C VAL A 82 11.77 19.53 3.63
N SER A 83 11.77 18.63 4.61
CA SER A 83 12.01 17.20 4.41
C SER A 83 10.75 16.40 4.78
N VAL A 84 10.36 15.48 3.91
CA VAL A 84 9.25 14.55 4.11
C VAL A 84 9.69 13.12 3.80
N TYR A 85 9.00 12.14 4.36
CA TYR A 85 9.11 10.76 3.89
C TYR A 85 7.85 10.38 3.15
N GLY A 86 8.02 9.72 2.00
CA GLY A 86 6.93 9.33 1.13
C GLY A 86 7.09 7.88 0.67
N TYR A 87 6.04 7.08 0.76
CA TYR A 87 5.92 5.81 0.07
C TYR A 87 5.46 6.06 -1.36
N LEU A 88 6.25 5.64 -2.35
CA LEU A 88 5.97 5.91 -3.76
C LEU A 88 4.74 5.13 -4.24
N VAL A 89 3.73 5.84 -4.72
CA VAL A 89 2.53 5.23 -5.33
C VAL A 89 2.68 5.16 -6.84
N THR A 90 2.97 6.30 -7.48
CA THR A 90 3.07 6.35 -8.93
C THR A 90 3.96 7.50 -9.39
N ILE A 91 4.51 7.33 -10.60
CA ILE A 91 5.29 8.35 -11.29
C ILE A 91 4.75 8.52 -12.70
N LYS A 92 4.40 9.75 -13.03
CA LYS A 92 4.14 10.17 -14.40
C LYS A 92 5.42 10.74 -14.99
N ASN A 93 5.96 10.05 -15.99
CA ASN A 93 7.07 10.57 -16.79
C ASN A 93 6.54 11.60 -17.78
N THR A 94 7.21 12.76 -17.85
CA THR A 94 6.95 13.78 -18.85
C THR A 94 8.28 14.25 -19.46
N SER A 95 8.18 15.04 -20.51
CA SER A 95 9.33 15.67 -21.16
C SER A 95 9.15 17.18 -21.20
N THR A 96 10.23 17.91 -20.93
CA THR A 96 10.24 19.37 -21.15
C THR A 96 10.23 19.69 -22.65
N ILE A 97 10.08 20.97 -22.99
CA ILE A 97 10.19 21.47 -24.38
C ILE A 97 11.54 21.07 -25.01
N HIS A 98 12.60 20.99 -24.20
CA HIS A 98 13.94 20.55 -24.62
C HIS A 98 14.11 19.02 -24.64
N ARG A 99 13.03 18.25 -24.46
CA ARG A 99 13.00 16.78 -24.39
C ARG A 99 13.76 16.19 -23.20
N ASP A 100 14.02 16.98 -22.16
CA ASP A 100 14.59 16.48 -20.93
C ASP A 100 13.51 15.79 -20.08
N ARG A 101 13.86 14.63 -19.51
CA ARG A 101 12.96 13.83 -18.68
C ARG A 101 12.65 14.54 -17.35
N MET A 102 11.37 14.71 -17.05
CA MET A 102 10.85 15.27 -15.80
C MET A 102 9.81 14.31 -15.22
N LEU A 103 9.68 14.27 -13.90
CA LEU A 103 8.76 13.36 -13.21
C LEU A 103 7.75 14.14 -12.35
N PHE A 104 6.49 13.73 -12.42
CA PHE A 104 5.50 14.05 -11.40
C PHE A 104 5.26 12.79 -10.57
N GLY A 105 5.58 12.85 -9.29
CA GLY A 105 5.45 11.72 -8.37
C GLY A 105 4.32 11.95 -7.39
N THR A 106 3.55 10.90 -7.10
CA THR A 106 2.58 10.90 -6.02
C THR A 106 3.03 9.90 -4.97
N PHE A 107 3.15 10.39 -3.74
CA PHE A 107 3.64 9.65 -2.58
C PHE A 107 2.60 9.64 -1.46
N LEU A 108 2.68 8.68 -0.55
CA LEU A 108 1.92 8.65 0.69
C LEU A 108 2.81 8.96 1.88
N ASP A 109 2.35 9.84 2.78
CA ASP A 109 3.01 10.07 4.06
C ASP A 109 2.69 8.96 5.08
N ARG A 110 3.22 9.08 6.29
CA ARG A 110 3.02 8.09 7.36
C ARG A 110 1.57 7.97 7.83
N GLU A 111 0.75 8.99 7.61
CA GLU A 111 -0.67 9.01 7.95
C GLU A 111 -1.54 8.64 6.72
N GLY A 112 -0.93 8.19 5.62
CA GLY A 112 -1.63 7.80 4.39
C GLY A 112 -2.18 8.97 3.60
N ARG A 113 -1.67 10.20 3.80
CA ARG A 113 -2.04 11.36 2.99
C ARG A 113 -1.12 11.51 1.79
N PHE A 114 -1.70 11.96 0.68
CA PHE A 114 -0.96 12.17 -0.55
C PHE A 114 -0.02 13.38 -0.46
N ILE A 115 1.17 13.22 -1.03
CA ILE A 115 2.16 14.25 -1.28
C ILE A 115 2.45 14.22 -2.78
N ASP A 116 2.07 15.28 -3.48
CA ASP A 116 2.42 15.46 -4.87
C ASP A 116 3.79 16.14 -4.98
N THR A 117 4.60 15.65 -5.92
CA THR A 117 6.01 16.02 -6.05
C THR A 117 6.37 16.29 -7.49
N ILE A 118 7.29 17.23 -7.67
CA ILE A 118 7.79 17.63 -8.98
C ILE A 118 9.31 17.40 -8.98
N HIS A 119 9.79 16.56 -9.90
CA HIS A 119 11.21 16.32 -10.10
C HIS A 119 11.64 16.90 -11.45
N PHE A 120 12.32 18.04 -11.41
CA PHE A 120 12.91 18.64 -12.60
C PHE A 120 14.03 17.75 -13.18
N PRO A 121 14.39 17.93 -14.45
CA PRO A 121 15.33 17.02 -15.11
C PRO A 121 16.71 16.92 -14.47
N GLU A 122 17.24 18.03 -13.95
CA GLU A 122 18.53 18.03 -13.25
C GLU A 122 18.51 17.11 -12.04
N ILE A 123 17.39 17.13 -11.30
CA ILE A 123 17.18 16.33 -10.11
C ILE A 123 16.91 14.88 -10.48
N THR A 124 16.10 14.63 -11.52
CA THR A 124 15.82 13.28 -12.01
C THR A 124 17.09 12.56 -12.49
N LYS A 125 18.04 13.30 -13.08
CA LYS A 125 19.35 12.76 -13.50
C LYS A 125 20.25 12.44 -12.30
N ARG A 126 20.27 13.27 -11.25
CA ARG A 126 21.09 13.03 -10.04
C ARG A 126 20.51 11.99 -9.09
N TYR A 127 19.18 11.99 -8.96
CA TYR A 127 18.44 11.18 -8.02
C TYR A 127 17.36 10.40 -8.78
N PRO A 128 17.75 9.42 -9.59
CA PRO A 128 16.80 8.60 -10.33
C PRO A 128 15.93 7.79 -9.36
N VAL A 129 14.63 7.76 -9.62
CA VAL A 129 13.71 6.93 -8.84
C VAL A 129 13.70 5.52 -9.42
N THR A 130 14.13 4.53 -8.62
CA THR A 130 14.47 3.18 -9.08
C THR A 130 13.34 2.17 -8.98
N GLY A 131 12.28 2.46 -8.23
CA GLY A 131 11.14 1.55 -8.09
C GLY A 131 10.20 1.95 -6.95
N LEU A 132 9.17 1.12 -6.72
CA LEU A 132 8.30 1.26 -5.55
C LEU A 132 9.12 1.14 -4.27
N GLY A 133 8.80 1.96 -3.28
CA GLY A 133 9.63 2.06 -2.09
C GLY A 133 9.35 3.30 -1.27
N ILE A 134 10.03 3.39 -0.14
CA ILE A 134 9.99 4.58 0.71
C ILE A 134 11.16 5.47 0.34
N TYR A 135 10.88 6.75 0.19
CA TYR A 135 11.86 7.76 -0.16
C TYR A 135 11.88 8.86 0.89
N ARG A 136 13.08 9.34 1.18
CA ARG A 136 13.28 10.63 1.83
C ARG A 136 13.35 11.70 0.74
N LEU A 137 12.42 12.64 0.80
CA LEU A 137 12.31 13.75 -0.13
C LEU A 137 12.68 15.03 0.60
N ALA A 138 13.49 15.87 -0.02
CA ALA A 138 13.74 17.22 0.44
C ALA A 138 13.52 18.20 -0.71
N GLY A 139 12.76 19.26 -0.47
CA GLY A 139 12.31 20.13 -1.53
C GLY A 139 11.61 21.38 -1.04
N LYS A 140 11.37 22.31 -1.95
CA LYS A 140 10.61 23.53 -1.66
C LYS A 140 9.13 23.22 -1.77
N VAL A 141 8.35 23.63 -0.77
CA VAL A 141 6.89 23.55 -0.85
C VAL A 141 6.40 24.68 -1.74
N THR A 142 5.60 24.36 -2.75
CA THR A 142 4.97 25.32 -3.65
C THR A 142 3.47 25.09 -3.70
N GLU A 143 2.73 26.14 -4.01
CA GLU A 143 1.30 26.10 -4.21
C GLU A 143 0.99 26.69 -5.58
N GLU A 144 0.27 25.95 -6.41
CA GLU A 144 -0.18 26.40 -7.71
C GLU A 144 -1.68 26.08 -7.86
N PHE A 145 -2.49 27.11 -8.09
CA PHE A 145 -3.96 27.00 -8.18
C PHE A 145 -4.63 26.27 -7.00
N GLY A 146 -4.10 26.44 -5.78
CA GLY A 146 -4.61 25.79 -4.57
C GLY A 146 -4.16 24.33 -4.38
N VAL A 147 -3.28 23.83 -5.24
CA VAL A 147 -2.65 22.51 -5.10
C VAL A 147 -1.26 22.68 -4.52
N ILE A 148 -1.01 22.03 -3.38
CA ILE A 148 0.29 22.05 -2.73
C ILE A 148 1.14 20.90 -3.28
N SER A 149 2.35 21.21 -3.71
CA SER A 149 3.32 20.24 -4.20
C SER A 149 4.71 20.49 -3.63
N LEU A 150 5.56 19.47 -3.71
CA LEU A 150 6.95 19.55 -3.31
C LEU A 150 7.85 19.57 -4.55
N GLU A 151 8.52 20.69 -4.81
CA GLU A 151 9.60 20.77 -5.79
C GLU A 151 10.85 20.11 -5.21
N VAL A 152 11.09 18.86 -5.64
CA VAL A 152 12.12 18.01 -5.05
C VAL A 152 13.51 18.48 -5.47
N SER A 153 14.38 18.65 -4.49
CA SER A 153 15.80 18.98 -4.66
C SER A 153 16.73 17.80 -4.33
N GLN A 154 16.28 16.88 -3.47
CA GLN A 154 16.95 15.62 -3.15
C GLN A 154 15.92 14.51 -2.97
N CYS A 155 16.22 13.34 -3.52
CA CYS A 155 15.40 12.13 -3.39
C CYS A 155 16.33 10.96 -3.08
N SER A 156 16.10 10.27 -1.97
CA SER A 156 16.93 9.14 -1.57
C SER A 156 16.06 7.97 -1.13
N PRO A 157 16.24 6.77 -1.70
CA PRO A 157 15.50 5.59 -1.24
C PRO A 157 15.92 5.23 0.18
N LEU A 158 14.97 4.74 0.97
CA LEU A 158 15.21 4.18 2.29
C LEU A 158 15.15 2.64 2.21
N PRO A 159 16.11 1.94 2.82
CA PRO A 159 16.12 0.48 2.82
C PRO A 159 15.05 -0.08 3.76
N TYR A 160 14.37 -1.13 3.30
CA TYR A 160 13.54 -1.96 4.17
C TYR A 160 14.39 -2.81 5.11
N VAL A 161 13.79 -3.25 6.22
CA VAL A 161 14.33 -4.27 7.10
C VAL A 161 14.68 -5.51 6.29
N LYS A 162 15.68 -6.27 6.75
CA LYS A 162 15.99 -7.55 6.12
C LYS A 162 14.80 -8.48 6.29
N ASP A 163 14.43 -9.13 5.19
CA ASP A 163 13.35 -10.11 5.19
C ASP A 163 13.76 -11.31 6.07
N PRO A 164 13.02 -11.63 7.14
CA PRO A 164 13.33 -12.76 8.01
C PRO A 164 13.24 -14.10 7.27
N ARG A 165 12.42 -14.22 6.21
CA ARG A 165 12.24 -15.45 5.42
C ARG A 165 13.53 -15.90 4.73
N TYR A 166 14.38 -14.94 4.36
CA TYR A 166 15.63 -15.17 3.64
C TYR A 166 16.88 -14.94 4.51
N SER A 167 16.71 -14.65 5.80
CA SER A 167 17.81 -14.41 6.72
C SER A 167 18.28 -15.74 7.32
N THR A 168 19.16 -16.45 6.60
CA THR A 168 19.89 -17.64 7.09
C THR A 168 21.14 -17.24 7.86
#